data_AF-A0A8C4HYR1-F1
#
_entry.id   AF-A0A8C4HYR1-F1
#
_cell.length_a   1.000
_cell.length_b   1.000
_cell.length_c   1.000
_cell.angle_alpha   90.00
_cell.angle_beta   90.00
_cell.angle_gamma   90.00
#
_symmetry.space_group_name_H-M   'P 1'
#
loop_
_entity.id
_entity.type
_entity.pdbx_description
1 polymer ?
#
loop_
_entity_poly.entity_id
_entity_poly.type
_entity_poly.pdbx_seq_one_letter_code
_entity_poly.pdbx_strand_id
1 'polypeptide(L)'
;MSALRHRVFEPHHCSTTQCLLLLGNKLDLVHQNAIHVETIRKEQRHQKLHTEFNINPCRKLHVLPDKPMSRKQTEVIAANSDFIEAFHKARQEPTKKYKQPQTESQEIGWISTPLIPSNRNDMRYNFYRFSTDVTIHKEYALRSSN
;
A
#
# COMPACT_ATOMS: atom_id res chain seq x y z
N MET A 1 -59.69 29.96 -35.58
CA MET A 1 -58.41 29.24 -35.39
C MET A 1 -57.53 30.10 -34.50
N SER A 2 -57.41 29.73 -33.22
CA SER A 2 -56.86 30.57 -32.15
C SER A 2 -55.34 30.49 -32.10
N ALA A 3 -54.69 31.66 -32.04
CA ALA A 3 -53.25 31.82 -31.96
C ALA A 3 -52.68 31.33 -30.62
N LEU A 4 -51.65 30.49 -30.69
CA LEU A 4 -50.81 30.07 -29.57
C LEU A 4 -49.95 31.25 -29.10
N ARG A 5 -50.33 31.87 -27.98
CA ARG A 5 -49.48 32.83 -27.28
C ARG A 5 -48.41 32.06 -26.50
N HIS A 6 -47.15 32.17 -26.94
CA HIS A 6 -45.99 31.87 -26.12
C HIS A 6 -46.02 32.75 -24.87
N ARG A 7 -46.17 32.15 -23.68
CA ARG A 7 -45.87 32.83 -22.42
C ARG A 7 -44.36 32.87 -22.26
N VAL A 8 -43.80 34.05 -22.46
CA VAL A 8 -42.49 34.43 -21.92
C VAL A 8 -42.62 34.38 -20.40
N PHE A 9 -41.89 33.47 -19.75
CA PHE A 9 -41.82 33.39 -18.30
C PHE A 9 -40.77 34.41 -17.86
N GLU A 10 -41.22 35.56 -17.35
CA GLU A 10 -40.34 36.61 -16.86
C GLU A 10 -39.51 36.11 -15.66
N PRO A 11 -38.21 36.42 -15.60
CA PRO A 11 -37.39 36.07 -14.47
C PRO A 11 -37.72 37.02 -13.32
N HIS A 12 -38.52 36.57 -12.36
CA HIS A 12 -38.59 37.25 -11.07
C HIS A 12 -37.18 37.31 -10.50
N HIS A 13 -36.67 38.53 -10.38
CA HIS A 13 -35.46 38.88 -9.66
C HIS A 13 -35.49 38.20 -8.29
N CYS A 14 -34.73 37.11 -8.15
CA CYS A 14 -34.37 36.59 -6.83
C CYS A 14 -33.31 37.55 -6.29
N SER A 15 -33.80 38.54 -5.53
CA SER A 15 -32.97 39.49 -4.80
C SER A 15 -31.97 38.74 -3.93
N THR A 16 -30.68 38.89 -4.26
CA THR A 16 -29.52 38.25 -3.61
C THR A 16 -29.42 38.57 -2.11
N THR A 17 -30.23 39.48 -1.58
CA THR A 17 -30.24 39.88 -0.16
C THR A 17 -31.16 39.06 0.75
N GLN A 18 -31.97 38.13 0.24
CA GLN A 18 -32.85 37.28 1.07
C GLN A 18 -32.29 35.86 1.32
N CYS A 19 -30.97 35.69 1.33
CA CYS A 19 -30.34 34.42 1.68
C CYS A 19 -29.45 34.48 2.94
N LEU A 20 -29.24 35.67 3.54
CA LEU A 20 -28.29 35.82 4.66
C LEU A 20 -28.91 36.20 6.01
N LEU A 21 -30.23 36.07 6.19
CA LEU A 21 -30.90 36.40 7.47
C LEU A 21 -31.87 35.30 7.93
N LEU A 22 -31.37 34.08 8.17
CA LEU A 22 -32.09 33.07 8.94
C LEU A 22 -31.14 32.31 9.88
N LEU A 23 -30.51 33.04 10.81
CA LEU A 23 -29.76 32.48 11.95
C LEU A 23 -30.59 32.46 13.24
N GLY A 24 -31.90 32.18 13.19
CA GLY A 24 -32.69 32.30 14.42
C GLY A 24 -34.13 31.75 14.47
N ASN A 25 -34.56 30.87 13.56
CA ASN A 25 -35.91 30.27 13.66
C ASN A 25 -35.84 28.75 13.45
N LYS A 26 -36.70 28.00 14.16
CA LYS A 26 -36.88 26.53 14.02
C LYS A 26 -36.79 26.14 12.54
N LEU A 27 -35.81 25.30 12.20
CA LEU A 27 -35.47 24.94 10.83
C LEU A 27 -36.68 24.34 10.13
N ASP A 28 -37.28 25.08 9.20
CA ASP A 28 -38.29 24.54 8.30
C ASP A 28 -37.60 23.66 7.26
N LEU A 29 -37.75 22.35 7.43
CA LEU A 29 -37.17 21.31 6.59
C LEU A 29 -37.60 21.46 5.12
N VAL A 30 -38.81 21.97 4.87
CA VAL A 30 -39.33 22.17 3.50
C VAL A 30 -38.52 23.26 2.78
N HIS A 31 -38.23 24.36 3.48
CA HIS A 31 -37.44 25.45 2.92
C HIS A 31 -35.97 25.08 2.75
N GLN A 32 -35.37 24.32 3.67
CA GLN A 32 -34.00 23.81 3.49
C GLN A 32 -33.88 22.86 2.29
N ASN A 33 -34.84 21.96 2.12
CA ASN A 33 -34.87 21.06 0.97
C ASN A 33 -35.03 21.83 -0.34
N ALA A 34 -35.83 22.90 -0.36
CA ALA A 34 -35.95 23.75 -1.53
C ALA A 34 -34.61 24.42 -1.91
N ILE A 35 -33.85 24.90 -0.91
CA ILE A 35 -32.51 25.46 -1.13
C ILE A 35 -31.55 24.38 -1.67
N HIS A 36 -31.51 23.19 -1.07
CA HIS A 36 -30.63 22.12 -1.53
C HIS A 36 -30.92 21.69 -2.97
N VAL A 37 -32.19 21.57 -3.35
CA VAL A 37 -32.60 21.24 -4.72
C VAL A 37 -32.15 22.34 -5.70
N GLU A 38 -32.23 23.60 -5.29
CA GLU A 38 -31.78 24.75 -6.08
C GLU A 38 -30.25 24.75 -6.26
N THR A 39 -29.49 24.46 -5.19
CA THR A 39 -28.03 24.30 -5.22
C THR A 39 -27.60 23.17 -6.15
N ILE A 40 -28.19 21.98 -6.02
CA ILE A 40 -27.89 20.82 -6.88
C ILE A 40 -28.17 21.16 -8.35
N ARG A 41 -29.29 21.85 -8.64
CA ARG A 41 -29.63 22.29 -10.00
C ARG A 41 -28.64 23.32 -10.54
N LYS A 42 -28.11 24.21 -9.70
CA LYS A 42 -27.06 25.17 -10.09
C LYS A 42 -25.73 24.47 -10.38
N GLU A 43 -25.35 23.53 -9.54
CA GLU A 43 -24.11 22.74 -9.70
C GLU A 43 -24.16 21.88 -10.96
N GLN A 44 -25.24 21.12 -11.17
CA GLN A 44 -25.42 20.27 -12.35
C GLN A 44 -25.43 21.06 -13.66
N ARG A 45 -25.97 22.30 -13.66
CA ARG A 45 -25.93 23.18 -14.85
C ARG A 45 -24.52 23.56 -15.29
N HIS A 46 -23.58 23.66 -14.34
CA HIS A 46 -22.20 24.07 -14.62
C HIS A 46 -21.20 22.91 -14.55
N GLN A 47 -21.66 21.70 -14.21
CA GLN A 47 -20.83 20.51 -14.16
C GLN A 47 -20.48 20.05 -15.58
N LYS A 48 -19.30 20.46 -16.05
CA LYS A 48 -18.76 20.03 -17.34
C LYS A 48 -17.96 18.75 -17.16
N LEU A 49 -18.54 17.62 -17.56
CA LEU A 49 -17.83 16.34 -17.60
C LEU A 49 -16.95 16.29 -18.86
N HIS A 50 -15.64 16.38 -18.67
CA HIS A 50 -14.68 16.18 -19.75
C HIS A 50 -14.45 14.67 -19.97
N THR A 51 -15.17 14.09 -20.92
CA THR A 51 -15.03 12.68 -21.31
C THR A 51 -13.89 12.47 -22.30
N GLU A 52 -13.55 13.50 -23.07
CA GLU A 52 -12.45 13.50 -24.03
C GLU A 52 -11.23 14.18 -23.40
N PHE A 53 -10.22 13.39 -23.08
CA PHE A 53 -8.92 13.87 -22.65
C PHE A 53 -7.87 13.41 -23.67
N ASN A 54 -7.08 14.34 -24.18
CA ASN A 54 -5.95 14.02 -25.04
C ASN A 54 -4.68 14.01 -24.18
N ILE A 55 -4.08 12.83 -24.06
CA ILE A 55 -2.77 12.70 -23.41
C ILE A 55 -1.74 13.29 -24.37
N ASN A 56 -0.98 14.29 -23.92
CA ASN A 56 0.06 14.93 -24.73
C ASN A 56 0.99 13.88 -25.38
N PRO A 57 0.97 13.71 -26.72
CA PRO A 57 1.76 12.69 -27.41
C PRO A 57 3.27 12.87 -27.25
N CYS A 58 3.72 14.09 -26.98
CA CYS A 58 5.14 14.42 -26.81
C CYS A 58 5.65 14.20 -25.38
N ARG A 59 4.78 13.85 -24.43
CA ARG A 59 5.17 13.54 -23.05
C ARG A 59 4.91 12.06 -22.78
N LYS A 60 5.98 11.32 -22.50
CA LYS A 60 5.87 9.95 -21.99
C LYS A 60 5.13 10.01 -20.65
N LEU A 61 3.91 9.48 -20.60
CA LEU A 61 3.28 9.19 -19.32
C LEU A 61 4.16 8.19 -18.58
N HIS A 62 4.49 8.49 -17.34
CA HIS A 62 5.16 7.53 -16.48
C HIS A 62 4.27 6.30 -16.39
N VAL A 63 4.84 5.12 -16.69
CA VAL A 63 4.15 3.85 -16.45
C VAL A 63 3.97 3.76 -14.94
N LEU A 64 2.78 4.13 -14.47
CA LEU A 64 2.43 3.94 -13.07
C LEU A 64 2.32 2.44 -12.85
N PRO A 65 3.08 1.87 -11.90
CA PRO A 65 2.89 0.48 -11.55
C PRO A 65 1.44 0.30 -11.08
N ASP A 66 0.87 -0.86 -11.42
CA ASP A 66 -0.46 -1.20 -10.94
C ASP A 66 -0.52 -1.21 -9.41
N LYS A 67 -1.75 -1.11 -8.89
CA LYS A 67 -2.00 -1.30 -7.46
C LYS A 67 -1.35 -2.62 -7.00
N PRO A 68 -0.62 -2.63 -5.87
CA PRO A 68 0.16 -3.79 -5.45
C PRO A 68 -0.67 -5.07 -5.23
N MET A 69 -1.97 -4.94 -4.99
CA MET A 69 -2.91 -6.05 -4.79
C MET A 69 -3.88 -6.24 -5.96
N SER A 70 -3.56 -5.67 -7.13
CA SER A 70 -4.37 -5.83 -8.34
C SER A 70 -4.40 -7.30 -8.76
N ARG A 71 -5.59 -7.90 -8.83
CA ARG A 71 -5.79 -9.30 -9.24
C ARG A 71 -5.70 -9.48 -10.76
N LYS A 72 -4.71 -8.87 -11.40
CA LYS A 72 -4.45 -9.11 -12.82
C LYS A 72 -3.82 -10.50 -12.98
N GLN A 73 -4.19 -11.19 -14.06
CA GLN A 73 -3.58 -12.45 -14.42
C GLN A 73 -2.08 -12.24 -14.61
N THR A 74 -1.25 -13.05 -13.96
CA THR A 74 0.20 -13.01 -14.14
C THR A 74 0.51 -13.21 -15.62
N GLU A 75 1.06 -12.18 -16.26
CA GLU A 75 1.57 -12.29 -17.62
C GLU A 75 2.57 -13.46 -17.65
N VAL A 76 2.37 -14.41 -18.55
CA VAL A 76 3.29 -15.55 -18.74
C VAL A 76 4.50 -15.01 -19.48
N ILE A 77 5.35 -14.30 -18.74
CA ILE A 77 6.64 -13.85 -19.24
C ILE A 77 7.51 -15.09 -19.37
N ALA A 78 7.98 -15.38 -20.58
CA ALA A 78 8.93 -16.45 -20.81
C ALA A 78 10.13 -16.27 -19.86
N ALA A 79 10.44 -17.31 -19.10
CA ALA A 79 11.49 -17.27 -18.10
C ALA A 79 12.83 -16.90 -18.76
N ASN A 80 13.30 -15.67 -18.54
CA ASN A 80 14.60 -15.22 -19.01
C ASN A 80 15.70 -16.00 -18.26
N SER A 81 16.38 -16.91 -18.94
CA SER A 81 17.45 -17.75 -18.38
C SER A 81 18.52 -16.91 -17.69
N ASP A 82 18.91 -15.81 -18.31
CA ASP A 82 19.99 -14.93 -17.84
C ASP A 82 19.62 -14.26 -16.52
N PHE A 83 18.35 -13.90 -16.35
CA PHE A 83 17.84 -13.33 -15.10
C PHE A 83 17.84 -14.38 -13.99
N ILE A 84 17.40 -15.60 -14.28
CA ILE A 84 17.39 -16.70 -13.33
C ILE A 84 18.82 -17.03 -12.89
N GLU A 85 19.76 -17.11 -13.83
CA GLU A 85 21.18 -17.34 -13.53
C GLU A 85 21.76 -16.20 -12.68
N ALA A 86 21.51 -14.94 -13.05
CA ALA A 86 21.95 -13.78 -12.29
C ALA A 86 21.38 -13.77 -10.87
N PHE A 87 20.12 -14.15 -10.71
CA PHE A 87 19.45 -14.26 -9.42
C PHE A 87 20.09 -15.36 -8.55
N HIS A 88 20.33 -16.54 -9.12
CA HIS A 88 21.04 -17.62 -8.42
C HIS A 88 22.46 -17.20 -8.04
N LYS A 89 23.18 -16.55 -8.94
CA LYS A 89 24.53 -16.02 -8.69
C LYS A 89 24.55 -14.98 -7.57
N ALA A 90 23.53 -14.12 -7.49
CA ALA A 90 23.41 -13.12 -6.44
C ALA A 90 23.16 -13.75 -5.05
N ARG A 91 22.50 -14.92 -5.01
CA ARG A 91 22.22 -15.68 -3.78
C ARG A 91 23.35 -16.60 -3.32
N GLN A 92 24.42 -16.76 -4.11
CA GLN A 92 25.54 -17.59 -3.71
C GLN A 92 26.27 -17.00 -2.49
N GLU A 93 26.82 -17.90 -1.68
CA GLU A 93 27.65 -17.53 -0.53
C GLU A 93 28.85 -16.67 -0.99
N PRO A 94 29.28 -15.69 -0.17
CA PRO A 94 30.42 -14.83 -0.50
C PRO A 94 31.69 -15.61 -0.89
N THR A 95 31.97 -16.72 -0.20
CA THR A 95 33.13 -17.60 -0.45
C THR A 95 33.09 -18.27 -1.83
N LYS A 96 31.89 -18.50 -2.40
CA LYS A 96 31.72 -19.04 -3.76
C LYS A 96 31.78 -17.94 -4.82
N LYS A 97 31.40 -16.71 -4.44
CA LYS A 97 31.32 -15.55 -5.33
C LYS A 97 32.66 -14.83 -5.52
N TYR A 98 33.48 -14.75 -4.48
CA TYR A 98 34.75 -14.02 -4.49
C TYR A 98 35.89 -14.92 -4.02
N LYS A 99 37.10 -14.67 -4.52
CA LYS A 99 38.30 -15.44 -4.13
C LYS A 99 38.82 -15.05 -2.73
N GLN A 100 38.57 -13.81 -2.31
CA GLN A 100 39.05 -13.22 -1.07
C GLN A 100 37.97 -12.32 -0.46
N PRO A 101 37.96 -12.12 0.87
CA PRO A 101 36.98 -11.24 1.52
C PRO A 101 37.12 -9.83 0.95
N GLN A 102 35.98 -9.18 0.68
CA GLN A 102 35.95 -7.82 0.14
C GLN A 102 35.85 -6.76 1.25
N THR A 103 35.39 -7.16 2.44
CA THR A 103 35.25 -6.30 3.61
C THR A 103 35.86 -6.96 4.84
N GLU A 104 36.30 -6.16 5.80
CA GLU A 104 36.86 -6.63 7.08
C GLU A 104 35.88 -7.53 7.83
N SER A 105 34.59 -7.19 7.81
CA SER A 105 33.54 -8.01 8.40
C SER A 105 33.40 -9.39 7.77
N GLN A 106 33.75 -9.56 6.49
CA GLN A 106 33.73 -10.86 5.81
C GLN A 106 34.92 -11.72 6.21
N GLU A 107 36.03 -11.12 6.68
CA GLU A 107 37.24 -11.86 7.09
C GLU A 107 36.95 -12.79 8.27
N ILE A 108 36.17 -12.32 9.25
CA ILE A 108 35.87 -13.03 10.51
C ILE A 108 35.19 -14.39 10.29
N GLY A 109 34.51 -14.59 9.16
CA GLY A 109 33.83 -15.84 8.81
C GLY A 109 34.28 -16.46 7.48
N TRP A 110 35.36 -15.96 6.88
CA TRP A 110 35.74 -16.38 5.53
C TRP A 110 36.17 -17.85 5.46
N ILE A 111 36.92 -18.29 6.47
CA ILE A 111 37.33 -19.69 6.68
C ILE A 111 36.65 -20.19 7.94
N SER A 112 35.43 -20.71 7.79
CA SER A 112 34.63 -21.21 8.91
C SER A 112 34.90 -22.67 9.26
N THR A 113 35.59 -23.41 8.39
CA THR A 113 35.93 -24.81 8.62
C THR A 113 37.05 -24.91 9.65
N PRO A 114 36.84 -25.54 10.81
CA PRO A 114 37.85 -25.66 11.82
C PRO A 114 38.99 -26.56 11.34
N LEU A 115 40.24 -26.21 11.67
CA LEU A 115 41.42 -27.00 11.32
C LEU A 115 41.41 -28.40 11.94
N ILE A 116 40.80 -28.52 13.13
CA ILE A 116 40.61 -29.77 13.83
C ILE A 116 39.12 -30.12 13.75
N PRO A 117 38.75 -31.31 13.24
CA PRO A 117 37.35 -31.71 13.18
C PRO A 117 36.76 -31.73 14.59
N SER A 118 35.63 -31.05 14.76
CA SER A 118 34.98 -30.98 16.07
C SER A 118 34.27 -32.30 16.38
N ASN A 119 34.81 -33.08 17.31
CA ASN A 119 34.13 -34.25 17.85
C ASN A 119 33.23 -33.84 19.02
N ARG A 120 31.95 -33.58 18.73
CA ARG A 120 30.94 -33.23 19.74
C ARG A 120 30.53 -34.38 20.66
N ASN A 121 30.90 -35.62 20.31
CA ASN A 121 30.56 -36.81 21.10
C ASN A 121 31.60 -37.10 22.19
N ASP A 122 32.75 -36.41 22.19
CA ASP A 122 33.75 -36.59 23.24
C ASP A 122 33.28 -35.89 24.53
N MET A 123 32.79 -36.68 25.50
CA MET A 123 32.32 -36.15 26.78
C MET A 123 33.44 -35.59 27.67
N ARG A 124 34.72 -35.81 27.32
CA ARG A 124 35.84 -35.19 28.06
C ARG A 124 35.93 -33.69 27.83
N TYR A 125 35.49 -33.22 26.67
CA TYR A 125 35.59 -31.81 26.27
C TYR A 125 34.23 -31.14 26.10
N ASN A 126 33.16 -31.90 25.91
CA ASN A 126 31.82 -31.36 25.66
C ASN A 126 30.92 -31.52 26.90
N PHE A 127 30.77 -30.44 27.68
CA PHE A 127 29.90 -30.38 28.84
C PHE A 127 28.61 -29.60 28.52
N TYR A 128 27.74 -30.21 27.72
CA TYR A 128 26.47 -29.58 27.38
C TYR A 128 25.57 -29.45 28.61
N ARG A 129 24.97 -28.27 28.79
CA ARG A 129 23.88 -28.11 29.75
C ARG A 129 22.65 -28.80 29.19
N PHE A 130 22.15 -29.80 29.90
CA PHE A 130 20.87 -30.43 29.61
C PHE A 130 19.89 -30.12 30.73
N SER A 131 18.63 -29.93 30.35
CA SER A 131 17.54 -29.82 31.29
C SER A 131 17.10 -31.22 31.71
N THR A 132 17.09 -31.49 33.01
CA THR A 132 16.44 -32.67 33.60
C THR A 132 15.00 -32.35 33.95
N ASP A 133 14.18 -33.38 34.14
CA ASP A 133 12.78 -33.22 34.56
C ASP A 133 12.64 -32.32 35.79
N VAL A 134 13.53 -32.48 36.77
CA VAL A 134 13.55 -31.65 37.99
C VAL A 134 13.77 -30.18 37.65
N THR A 135 14.76 -29.86 36.79
CA THR A 135 15.02 -28.48 36.37
C THR A 135 13.86 -27.91 35.56
N ILE A 136 13.24 -28.70 34.69
CA ILE A 136 12.09 -28.29 33.88
C ILE A 136 10.88 -27.98 34.77
N HIS A 137 10.55 -28.86 35.72
CA HIS A 137 9.43 -28.65 36.64
C HIS A 137 9.64 -27.42 37.52
N LYS A 138 10.88 -27.20 38.01
CA LYS A 138 11.23 -26.02 38.79
C LYS A 138 11.07 -24.73 37.97
N GLU A 139 11.58 -24.71 36.74
CA GLU A 139 11.44 -23.56 35.83
C GLU A 139 9.97 -23.27 35.51
N TYR A 140 9.16 -24.31 35.29
CA TYR A 140 7.72 -24.16 35.04
C TYR A 140 6.99 -23.56 36.25
N ALA A 141 7.26 -24.07 37.45
CA ALA A 141 6.67 -23.55 38.69
C ALA A 141 7.01 -22.07 38.91
N LEU A 142 8.27 -21.68 38.72
CA LEU A 142 8.73 -20.28 38.84
C LEU A 142 8.08 -19.36 37.79
N ARG A 143 7.83 -19.85 36.57
CA ARG A 143 7.13 -19.07 35.54
C ARG A 143 5.64 -18.91 35.83
N SER A 144 5.02 -19.93 36.43
CA SER A 144 3.59 -19.88 36.78
C SER A 144 3.25 -19.03 38.00
N SER A 145 4.26 -18.70 38.83
CA SER A 145 4.09 -17.88 40.03
C SER A 145 4.32 -16.37 39.80
N ASN A 146 4.73 -15.96 38.60
CA ASN A 146 4.87 -14.56 38.17
C ASN A 146 3.71 -14.16 37.27
#